data_AF-A0A4P7WWN9-F1
#
_entry.id   AF-A0A4P7WWN9-F1
#
_cell.length_a   1.000
_cell.length_b   1.000
_cell.length_c   1.000
_cell.angle_alpha   90.00
_cell.angle_beta   90.00
_cell.angle_gamma   90.00
#
_symmetry.space_group_name_H-M   'P 1'
#
loop_
_entity.id
_entity.type
_entity.pdbx_description
1 polymer ?
#
loop_
_entity_poly.entity_id
_entity_poly.type
_entity_poly.pdbx_seq_one_letter_code
_entity_poly.pdbx_strand_id
1 'polypeptide(L)'
;MLLKKLQNAVVGALFILTCSCQQSTNNQQANDTAYKKQLAAKDSLITILTAKDSVINTLSKQLLDQTKKTDSIKNFNLNNYINVDYVSFLFKETPFLLDKSDLVKTIITALELNQNNVLSQAYETGFPYTAKDTSKYDIDFSDKLDLINYIWNIVDRSPESINTLLTDTDKRSLYALFKSNTLYKDSGIEALVKGLITAHDEIENIEESKHYFNNLKPQLYDSSDNSYYEARRIVDEDLTTSHIKEVLSDKNYNIYSGSNSHLEHRIFFVYSFWARRQTEGNQDIVYQLLKELDHNVSPNLEEY
;
A
#
# COMPACT_ATOMS: atom_id res chain seq x y z
N MET A 1 -82.62 81.51 -8.79
CA MET A 1 -82.07 80.85 -10.00
C MET A 1 -80.53 80.78 -10.01
N LEU A 2 -79.80 81.76 -9.46
CA LEU A 2 -78.32 81.71 -9.36
C LEU A 2 -77.78 80.63 -8.38
N LEU A 3 -78.43 80.40 -7.25
CA LEU A 3 -77.95 79.44 -6.23
C LEU A 3 -77.83 77.99 -6.76
N LYS A 4 -78.79 77.57 -7.61
CA LYS A 4 -78.84 76.21 -8.20
C LYS A 4 -77.75 75.99 -9.26
N LYS A 5 -77.34 77.07 -9.96
CA LYS A 5 -76.22 77.02 -10.92
C LYS A 5 -74.87 76.94 -10.21
N LEU A 6 -74.72 77.62 -9.07
CA LEU A 6 -73.51 77.56 -8.25
C LEU A 6 -73.31 76.16 -7.63
N GLN A 7 -74.38 75.55 -7.13
CA GLN A 7 -74.33 74.22 -6.51
C GLN A 7 -73.94 73.13 -7.53
N ASN A 8 -74.49 73.18 -8.75
CA ASN A 8 -74.13 72.25 -9.81
C ASN A 8 -72.69 72.44 -10.32
N ALA A 9 -72.17 73.68 -10.32
CA ALA A 9 -70.80 73.95 -10.70
C ALA A 9 -69.80 73.42 -9.64
N VAL A 10 -70.12 73.56 -8.35
CA VAL A 10 -69.28 73.05 -7.25
C VAL A 10 -69.28 71.51 -7.24
N VAL A 11 -70.43 70.86 -7.42
CA VAL A 11 -70.51 69.40 -7.51
C VAL A 11 -69.77 68.87 -8.74
N GLY A 12 -69.89 69.54 -9.89
CA GLY A 12 -69.12 69.18 -11.10
C GLY A 12 -67.62 69.34 -10.92
N ALA A 13 -67.16 70.43 -10.28
CA ALA A 13 -65.74 70.64 -9.99
C ALA A 13 -65.18 69.61 -9.01
N LEU A 14 -65.93 69.24 -7.97
CA LEU A 14 -65.56 68.17 -7.03
C LEU A 14 -65.49 66.80 -7.71
N PHE A 15 -66.40 66.50 -8.64
CA PHE A 15 -66.39 65.24 -9.40
C PHE A 15 -65.19 65.14 -10.36
N ILE A 16 -64.83 66.25 -11.02
CA ILE A 16 -63.64 66.31 -11.88
C ILE A 16 -62.36 66.16 -11.06
N LEU A 17 -62.28 66.80 -9.89
CA LEU A 17 -61.13 66.67 -8.98
C LEU A 17 -60.98 65.25 -8.42
N THR A 18 -62.07 64.58 -8.03
CA THR A 18 -62.00 63.20 -7.52
C THR A 18 -61.68 62.19 -8.62
N CYS A 19 -62.24 62.33 -9.83
CA CYS A 19 -61.88 61.49 -10.98
C CYS A 19 -60.42 61.67 -11.42
N SER A 20 -59.90 62.89 -11.41
CA SER A 20 -58.51 63.18 -11.81
C SER A 20 -57.50 62.62 -10.79
N CYS A 21 -57.80 62.71 -9.50
CA CYS A 21 -56.97 62.11 -8.45
C CYS A 21 -56.93 60.58 -8.55
N GLN A 22 -58.08 59.93 -8.83
CA GLN A 22 -58.17 58.47 -8.90
C GLN A 22 -57.47 57.89 -10.15
N GLN A 23 -57.50 58.61 -11.26
CA GLN A 23 -56.77 58.22 -12.46
C GLN A 23 -55.25 58.39 -12.30
N SER A 24 -54.81 59.41 -11.55
CA SER A 24 -53.40 59.59 -11.18
C SER A 24 -52.88 58.46 -10.29
N THR A 25 -53.64 58.06 -9.25
CA THR A 25 -53.24 56.93 -8.38
C THR A 25 -53.23 55.59 -9.11
N ASN A 26 -54.20 55.34 -9.99
CA ASN A 26 -54.24 54.11 -10.79
C ASN A 26 -53.05 54.01 -11.75
N ASN A 27 -52.68 55.10 -12.42
CA ASN A 27 -51.51 55.15 -13.30
C ASN A 27 -50.19 54.97 -12.51
N GLN A 28 -50.10 55.57 -11.32
CA GLN A 28 -48.93 55.42 -10.46
C GLN A 28 -48.78 54.00 -9.92
N GLN A 29 -49.88 53.36 -9.50
CA GLN A 29 -49.89 51.98 -9.05
C GLN A 29 -49.56 50.97 -10.17
N ALA A 30 -50.00 51.24 -11.40
CA ALA A 30 -49.63 50.45 -12.57
C ALA A 30 -48.13 50.57 -12.88
N ASN A 31 -47.57 51.78 -12.82
CA ASN A 31 -46.15 52.03 -13.01
C ASN A 31 -45.30 51.35 -11.92
N ASP A 32 -45.69 51.46 -10.65
CA ASP A 32 -45.00 50.81 -9.53
C ASP A 32 -45.00 49.28 -9.66
N THR A 33 -46.10 48.71 -10.15
CA THR A 33 -46.21 47.27 -10.42
C THR A 33 -45.27 46.85 -11.57
N ALA A 34 -45.19 47.66 -12.63
CA ALA A 34 -44.27 47.43 -13.76
C ALA A 34 -42.79 47.51 -13.32
N TYR A 35 -42.44 48.51 -12.50
CA TYR A 35 -41.09 48.64 -11.94
C TYR A 35 -40.71 47.48 -11.03
N LYS A 36 -41.61 47.03 -10.16
CA LYS A 36 -41.39 45.85 -9.30
C LYS A 36 -41.16 44.58 -10.13
N LYS A 37 -41.91 44.40 -11.22
CA LYS A 37 -41.72 43.26 -12.13
C LYS A 37 -40.37 43.33 -12.85
N GLN A 38 -39.92 44.50 -13.27
CA GLN A 38 -38.59 44.69 -13.86
C GLN A 38 -37.47 44.43 -12.85
N LEU A 39 -37.64 44.86 -11.60
CA LEU A 39 -36.66 44.63 -10.53
C LEU A 39 -36.51 43.14 -10.24
N ALA A 40 -37.62 42.43 -10.07
CA ALA A 40 -37.62 40.97 -9.88
C ALA A 40 -36.96 40.22 -11.06
N ALA A 41 -37.17 40.68 -12.29
CA ALA A 41 -36.50 40.11 -13.47
C ALA A 41 -34.98 40.35 -13.46
N LYS A 42 -34.53 41.54 -13.03
CA LYS A 42 -33.10 41.85 -12.86
C LYS A 42 -32.46 41.00 -11.76
N ASP A 43 -33.12 40.83 -10.62
CA ASP A 43 -32.63 40.01 -9.50
C ASP A 43 -32.52 38.52 -9.90
N SER A 44 -33.47 38.03 -10.69
CA SER A 44 -33.41 36.69 -11.27
C SER A 44 -32.21 36.54 -12.23
N LEU A 45 -31.95 37.54 -13.07
CA LEU A 45 -30.80 37.54 -13.98
C LEU A 45 -29.46 37.55 -13.22
N ILE A 46 -29.35 38.36 -12.17
CA ILE A 46 -28.16 38.42 -11.30
C ILE A 46 -27.91 37.04 -10.68
N THR A 47 -28.95 36.38 -10.18
CA THR A 47 -28.85 35.03 -9.60
C THR A 47 -28.31 34.01 -10.62
N ILE A 48 -28.80 34.07 -11.87
CA ILE A 48 -28.33 33.19 -12.96
C ILE A 48 -26.86 33.47 -13.29
N LEU A 49 -26.46 34.74 -13.34
CA LEU A 49 -25.07 35.11 -13.63
C LEU A 49 -24.12 34.64 -12.54
N THR A 50 -24.46 34.84 -11.26
CA THR A 50 -23.67 34.35 -10.12
C THR A 50 -23.53 32.82 -10.15
N ALA A 51 -24.59 32.10 -10.50
CA ALA A 51 -24.53 30.64 -10.65
C ALA A 51 -23.58 30.22 -11.79
N LYS A 52 -23.59 30.94 -12.92
CA LYS A 52 -22.68 30.69 -14.05
C LYS A 52 -21.23 30.95 -13.68
N ASP A 53 -20.94 32.02 -12.96
CA ASP A 53 -19.57 32.34 -12.52
C ASP A 53 -19.01 31.26 -11.59
N SER A 54 -19.84 30.72 -10.69
CA SER A 54 -19.46 29.58 -9.84
C SER A 54 -19.08 28.34 -10.65
N VAL A 55 -19.85 28.03 -11.70
CA VAL A 55 -19.56 26.91 -12.61
C VAL A 55 -18.26 27.15 -13.39
N ILE A 56 -18.04 28.36 -13.90
CA ILE A 56 -16.82 28.73 -14.62
C ILE A 56 -15.58 28.57 -13.73
N ASN A 57 -15.64 29.02 -12.48
CA ASN A 57 -14.55 28.87 -11.52
C ASN A 57 -14.23 27.40 -11.23
N THR A 58 -15.28 26.58 -11.09
CA THR A 58 -15.13 25.12 -10.87
C THR A 58 -14.46 24.45 -12.06
N LEU A 59 -14.92 24.74 -13.28
CA LEU A 59 -14.34 24.19 -14.51
C LEU A 59 -12.90 24.65 -14.72
N SER A 60 -12.59 25.91 -14.41
CA SER A 60 -11.23 26.46 -14.52
C SER A 60 -10.26 25.75 -13.58
N LYS A 61 -10.70 25.44 -12.35
CA LYS A 61 -9.91 24.65 -11.40
C LYS A 61 -9.67 23.23 -11.89
N GLN A 62 -10.71 22.56 -12.41
CA GLN A 62 -10.60 21.21 -12.96
C GLN A 62 -9.64 21.16 -14.15
N LEU A 63 -9.69 22.16 -15.04
CA LEU A 63 -8.80 22.26 -16.18
C LEU A 63 -7.33 22.45 -15.75
N LEU A 64 -7.09 23.27 -14.73
CA LEU A 64 -5.76 23.46 -14.17
C LEU A 64 -5.20 22.16 -13.58
N ASP A 65 -6.01 21.42 -12.83
CA ASP A 65 -5.61 20.13 -12.23
C ASP A 65 -5.35 19.06 -13.31
N GLN A 66 -6.18 19.01 -14.36
CA GLN A 66 -5.97 18.14 -15.54
C GLN A 66 -4.68 18.49 -16.29
N THR A 67 -4.40 19.78 -16.45
CA THR A 67 -3.17 20.25 -17.11
C THR A 67 -1.94 19.84 -16.32
N LYS A 68 -1.93 20.05 -15.00
CA LYS A 68 -0.84 19.60 -14.11
C LYS A 68 -0.60 18.09 -14.19
N LYS A 69 -1.67 17.28 -14.22
CA LYS A 69 -1.57 15.82 -14.41
C LYS A 69 -0.96 15.47 -15.77
N THR A 70 -1.40 16.15 -16.82
CA THR A 70 -0.89 15.92 -18.18
C THR A 70 0.58 16.30 -18.31
N ASP A 71 0.99 17.43 -17.73
CA ASP A 71 2.38 17.87 -17.72
C ASP A 71 3.27 16.92 -16.90
N SER A 72 2.76 16.39 -15.78
CA SER A 72 3.43 15.32 -15.02
C SER A 72 3.64 14.07 -15.87
N ILE A 73 2.63 13.64 -16.64
CA ILE A 73 2.74 12.49 -17.55
C ILE A 73 3.69 12.78 -18.73
N LYS A 74 3.70 13.99 -19.29
CA LYS A 74 4.62 14.36 -20.38
C LYS A 74 6.07 14.46 -19.91
N ASN A 75 6.29 14.84 -18.66
CA ASN A 75 7.60 14.91 -18.03
C ASN A 75 8.03 13.57 -17.42
N PHE A 76 7.23 12.51 -17.54
CA PHE A 76 7.65 11.15 -17.22
C PHE A 76 8.72 10.73 -18.25
N ASN A 77 9.97 10.76 -17.80
CA ASN A 77 11.15 10.54 -18.62
C ASN A 77 11.16 9.11 -19.19
N LEU A 78 11.67 8.95 -20.42
CA LEU A 78 11.84 7.64 -21.07
C LEU A 78 12.74 6.68 -20.25
N ASN A 79 13.53 7.23 -19.33
CA ASN A 79 14.35 6.46 -18.38
C ASN A 79 13.53 5.78 -17.26
N ASN A 80 12.23 6.07 -17.14
CA ASN A 80 11.35 5.43 -16.15
C ASN A 80 10.63 4.19 -16.74
N TYR A 81 10.88 3.85 -18.01
CA TYR A 81 10.37 2.60 -18.58
C TYR A 81 11.33 1.47 -18.23
N ILE A 82 10.80 0.43 -17.59
CA ILE A 82 11.57 -0.78 -17.31
C ILE A 82 11.75 -1.55 -18.61
N ASN A 83 12.98 -1.96 -18.90
CA ASN A 83 13.25 -2.83 -20.03
C ASN A 83 12.39 -4.10 -19.92
N VAL A 84 11.64 -4.43 -20.97
CA VAL A 84 10.73 -5.59 -20.97
C VAL A 84 11.46 -6.90 -20.67
N ASP A 85 12.71 -7.05 -21.11
CA ASP A 85 13.54 -8.21 -20.80
C ASP A 85 13.81 -8.31 -19.30
N TYR A 86 13.88 -7.16 -18.61
CA TYR A 86 14.12 -7.07 -17.18
C TYR A 86 12.93 -7.54 -16.33
N VAL A 87 11.72 -7.24 -16.79
CA VAL A 87 10.46 -7.62 -16.13
C VAL A 87 9.85 -8.90 -16.71
N SER A 88 10.45 -9.48 -17.75
CA SER A 88 9.90 -10.63 -18.48
C SER A 88 9.59 -11.82 -17.56
N PHE A 89 10.39 -12.04 -16.52
CA PHE A 89 10.16 -13.08 -15.50
C PHE A 89 8.83 -12.90 -14.73
N LEU A 90 8.25 -11.71 -14.74
CA LEU A 90 6.96 -11.39 -14.12
C LEU A 90 5.76 -11.73 -15.02
N PHE A 91 5.97 -12.11 -16.28
CA PHE A 91 4.90 -12.26 -17.27
C PHE A 91 4.97 -13.61 -18.00
N LYS A 92 3.83 -14.31 -18.10
CA LYS A 92 3.59 -15.31 -19.17
C LYS A 92 2.92 -14.65 -20.37
N GLU A 93 2.79 -15.37 -21.49
CA GLU A 93 2.18 -14.91 -22.78
C GLU A 93 0.73 -14.37 -22.68
N THR A 94 0.17 -14.27 -21.48
CA THR A 94 -1.11 -13.63 -21.16
C THR A 94 -0.92 -12.66 -20.00
N PRO A 95 -1.55 -11.48 -20.02
CA PRO A 95 -1.16 -10.38 -19.17
C PRO A 95 -1.44 -10.71 -17.70
N PHE A 96 -0.40 -10.65 -16.86
CA PHE A 96 -0.41 -10.74 -15.39
C PHE A 96 -0.44 -12.12 -14.72
N LEU A 97 0.34 -13.08 -15.20
CA LEU A 97 0.72 -14.23 -14.36
C LEU A 97 2.24 -14.28 -14.16
N LEU A 98 2.68 -13.94 -12.95
CA LEU A 98 4.05 -14.14 -12.46
C LEU A 98 4.43 -15.61 -12.62
N ASP A 99 5.49 -15.93 -13.36
CA ASP A 99 6.08 -17.27 -13.27
C ASP A 99 6.85 -17.36 -11.94
N LYS A 100 6.26 -18.04 -10.95
CA LYS A 100 6.87 -18.14 -9.61
C LYS A 100 8.17 -18.94 -9.62
N SER A 101 8.34 -19.89 -10.55
CA SER A 101 9.60 -20.63 -10.67
C SER A 101 10.70 -19.71 -11.17
N ASP A 102 10.41 -18.91 -12.19
CA ASP A 102 11.39 -17.97 -12.73
C ASP A 102 11.65 -16.77 -11.79
N LEU A 103 10.64 -16.34 -11.04
CA LEU A 103 10.82 -15.40 -9.92
C LEU A 103 11.82 -15.96 -8.89
N VAL A 104 11.63 -17.21 -8.43
CA VAL A 104 12.54 -17.82 -7.46
C VAL A 104 13.93 -18.03 -8.04
N LYS A 105 14.08 -18.47 -9.29
CA LYS A 105 15.39 -18.55 -9.97
C LYS A 105 16.05 -17.17 -10.09
N THR A 106 15.26 -16.13 -10.36
CA THR A 106 15.75 -14.76 -10.44
C THR A 106 16.28 -14.28 -9.09
N ILE A 107 15.56 -14.55 -8.01
CA ILE A 107 16.01 -14.25 -6.63
C ILE A 107 17.31 -15.02 -6.32
N ILE A 108 17.35 -16.33 -6.60
CA ILE A 108 18.54 -17.16 -6.38
C ILE A 108 19.76 -16.61 -7.13
N THR A 109 19.56 -16.16 -8.36
CA THR A 109 20.63 -15.61 -9.21
C THR A 109 21.06 -14.23 -8.73
N ALA A 110 20.12 -13.34 -8.41
CA ALA A 110 20.40 -11.98 -7.99
C ALA A 110 21.07 -11.92 -6.60
N LEU A 111 20.78 -12.88 -5.72
CA LEU A 111 21.48 -13.05 -4.44
C LEU A 111 22.73 -13.92 -4.56
N GLU A 112 23.09 -14.40 -5.76
CA GLU A 112 24.28 -15.24 -6.00
C GLU A 112 24.41 -16.41 -5.00
N LEU A 113 23.30 -17.10 -4.72
CA LEU A 113 23.24 -18.12 -3.65
C LEU A 113 24.07 -19.39 -3.93
N ASN A 114 24.64 -19.51 -5.13
CA ASN A 114 25.64 -20.53 -5.46
C ASN A 114 27.04 -20.21 -4.91
N GLN A 115 27.27 -18.98 -4.44
CA GLN A 115 28.54 -18.51 -3.90
C GLN A 115 28.39 -17.75 -2.58
N ASN A 116 27.16 -17.65 -2.06
CA ASN A 116 26.85 -16.89 -0.86
C ASN A 116 25.80 -17.58 -0.01
N ASN A 117 25.78 -17.27 1.28
CA ASN A 117 24.70 -17.67 2.17
C ASN A 117 23.52 -16.70 2.13
N VAL A 118 22.30 -17.23 2.27
CA VAL A 118 21.06 -16.48 2.06
C VAL A 118 20.90 -15.30 3.01
N LEU A 119 21.33 -15.43 4.27
CA LEU A 119 21.17 -14.36 5.27
C LEU A 119 22.22 -13.25 5.15
N SER A 120 23.43 -13.57 4.70
CA SER A 120 24.45 -12.55 4.36
C SER A 120 23.95 -11.69 3.21
N GLN A 121 23.47 -12.31 2.14
CA GLN A 121 22.99 -11.57 0.97
C GLN A 121 21.70 -10.83 1.26
N ALA A 122 20.79 -11.42 2.05
CA ALA A 122 19.62 -10.72 2.56
C ALA A 122 19.98 -9.44 3.32
N TYR A 123 21.04 -9.48 4.13
CA TYR A 123 21.50 -8.32 4.89
C TYR A 123 22.22 -7.28 3.99
N GLU A 124 23.14 -7.72 3.13
CA GLU A 124 23.92 -6.85 2.25
C GLU A 124 23.06 -6.14 1.21
N THR A 125 22.07 -6.84 0.65
CA THR A 125 21.16 -6.30 -0.37
C THR A 125 19.89 -5.70 0.22
N GLY A 126 19.68 -5.85 1.55
CA GLY A 126 18.44 -5.44 2.22
C GLY A 126 17.21 -6.25 1.80
N PHE A 127 17.38 -7.43 1.19
CA PHE A 127 16.31 -8.28 0.65
C PHE A 127 15.87 -9.41 1.62
N PRO A 128 14.56 -9.74 1.75
CA PRO A 128 13.45 -8.94 1.29
C PRO A 128 13.28 -7.72 2.19
N TYR A 129 13.25 -6.54 1.58
CA TYR A 129 12.95 -5.30 2.28
C TYR A 129 11.44 -5.26 2.55
N THR A 130 11.06 -4.95 3.78
CA THR A 130 9.66 -4.78 4.11
C THR A 130 9.43 -3.49 4.89
N ALA A 131 9.08 -2.42 4.19
CA ALA A 131 8.45 -1.26 4.80
C ALA A 131 7.07 -1.06 4.19
N LYS A 132 6.10 -0.75 5.06
CA LYS A 132 4.76 -0.34 4.61
C LYS A 132 4.77 1.01 3.90
N ASP A 133 5.85 1.79 4.06
CA ASP A 133 6.01 3.10 3.45
C ASP A 133 7.10 3.06 2.37
N THR A 134 6.71 2.65 1.17
CA THR A 134 7.57 2.68 -0.02
C THR A 134 7.83 4.10 -0.53
N SER A 135 7.16 5.13 0.03
CA SER A 135 7.32 6.52 -0.40
C SER A 135 8.64 7.16 0.02
N LYS A 136 9.40 6.49 0.90
CA LYS A 136 10.68 6.96 1.43
C LYS A 136 11.92 6.41 0.69
N TYR A 137 11.73 5.58 -0.33
CA TYR A 137 12.84 4.97 -1.07
C TYR A 137 12.76 5.30 -2.55
N ASP A 138 13.89 5.73 -3.10
CA ASP A 138 14.13 5.76 -4.54
C ASP A 138 14.30 4.31 -5.00
N ILE A 139 13.23 3.72 -5.52
CA ILE A 139 13.25 2.37 -6.09
C ILE A 139 14.02 2.45 -7.41
N ASP A 140 15.15 1.76 -7.49
CA ASP A 140 15.83 1.57 -8.77
C ASP A 140 15.11 0.45 -9.52
N PHE A 141 14.18 0.82 -10.40
CA PHE A 141 13.49 -0.15 -11.24
C PHE A 141 14.39 -0.81 -12.31
N SER A 142 15.66 -0.40 -12.38
CA SER A 142 16.71 -1.09 -13.12
C SER A 142 17.50 -2.11 -12.29
N ASP A 143 17.17 -2.29 -11.00
CA ASP A 143 17.64 -3.38 -10.12
C ASP A 143 16.52 -4.43 -9.88
N LYS A 144 16.84 -5.73 -9.99
CA LYS A 144 15.84 -6.81 -9.94
C LYS A 144 15.35 -6.99 -8.51
N LEU A 145 16.24 -6.88 -7.52
CA LEU A 145 15.89 -7.05 -6.13
C LEU A 145 15.03 -5.88 -5.65
N ASP A 146 15.31 -4.66 -6.08
CA ASP A 146 14.47 -3.49 -5.80
C ASP A 146 13.07 -3.62 -6.41
N LEU A 147 12.98 -4.08 -7.66
CA LEU A 147 11.69 -4.37 -8.29
C LEU A 147 10.92 -5.48 -7.55
N ILE A 148 11.60 -6.57 -7.17
CA ILE A 148 10.98 -7.67 -6.41
C ILE A 148 10.56 -7.18 -5.02
N ASN A 149 11.37 -6.36 -4.35
CA ASN A 149 11.04 -5.74 -3.07
C ASN A 149 9.81 -4.83 -3.18
N TYR A 150 9.71 -4.03 -4.25
CA TYR A 150 8.54 -3.21 -4.51
C TYR A 150 7.29 -4.08 -4.66
N ILE A 151 7.33 -5.10 -5.53
CA ILE A 151 6.22 -6.03 -5.74
C ILE A 151 5.85 -6.71 -4.42
N TRP A 152 6.85 -7.21 -3.69
CA TRP A 152 6.66 -7.88 -2.41
C TRP A 152 5.90 -6.99 -1.43
N ASN A 153 6.16 -5.68 -1.41
CA ASN A 153 5.54 -4.71 -0.50
C ASN A 153 4.13 -4.25 -0.88
N ILE A 154 3.74 -4.40 -2.14
CA ILE A 154 2.38 -4.05 -2.59
C ILE A 154 1.45 -5.26 -2.72
N VAL A 155 2.00 -6.48 -2.76
CA VAL A 155 1.21 -7.71 -2.79
C VAL A 155 0.38 -7.83 -1.51
N ASP A 156 -0.90 -8.18 -1.67
CA ASP A 156 -1.74 -8.53 -0.54
C ASP A 156 -1.23 -9.82 0.13
N ARG A 157 -0.89 -9.70 1.42
CA ARG A 157 -0.37 -10.79 2.25
C ARG A 157 -1.42 -11.32 3.23
N SER A 158 -2.70 -11.04 3.00
CA SER A 158 -3.78 -11.69 3.72
C SER A 158 -3.70 -13.22 3.57
N PRO A 159 -4.20 -14.00 4.55
CA PRO A 159 -4.21 -15.46 4.45
C PRO A 159 -4.88 -15.97 3.16
N GLU A 160 -5.97 -15.35 2.74
CA GLU A 160 -6.71 -15.69 1.52
C GLU A 160 -5.86 -15.47 0.26
N SER A 161 -5.16 -14.34 0.19
CA SER A 161 -4.27 -14.03 -0.93
C SER A 161 -3.05 -14.94 -0.96
N ILE A 162 -2.42 -15.24 0.18
CA ILE A 162 -1.30 -16.18 0.25
C ILE A 162 -1.73 -17.59 -0.19
N ASN A 163 -2.90 -18.05 0.23
CA ASN A 163 -3.40 -19.38 -0.12
C ASN A 163 -3.66 -19.55 -1.63
N THR A 164 -3.97 -18.45 -2.33
CA THR A 164 -4.18 -18.46 -3.79
C THR A 164 -2.91 -18.10 -4.57
N LEU A 165 -1.89 -17.55 -3.90
CA LEU A 165 -0.64 -17.11 -4.52
C LEU A 165 0.19 -18.27 -5.06
N LEU A 166 0.19 -19.44 -4.44
CA LEU A 166 0.96 -20.61 -4.88
C LEU A 166 0.02 -21.77 -5.25
N THR A 167 -0.15 -22.02 -6.55
CA THR A 167 -0.89 -23.21 -7.00
C THR A 167 -0.08 -24.47 -6.73
N ASP A 168 -0.73 -25.65 -6.68
CA ASP A 168 -0.02 -26.92 -6.52
C ASP A 168 1.03 -27.16 -7.61
N THR A 169 0.79 -26.66 -8.82
CA THR A 169 1.77 -26.74 -9.93
C THR A 169 2.97 -25.85 -9.67
N ASP A 170 2.77 -24.66 -9.12
CA ASP A 170 3.87 -23.77 -8.72
C ASP A 170 4.70 -24.43 -7.62
N LYS A 171 4.03 -24.95 -6.58
CA LYS A 171 4.69 -25.66 -5.47
C LYS A 171 5.54 -26.83 -5.95
N ARG A 172 4.98 -27.73 -6.77
CA ARG A 172 5.73 -28.86 -7.37
C ARG A 172 6.95 -28.41 -8.16
N SER A 173 6.82 -27.33 -8.92
CA SER A 173 7.93 -26.78 -9.72
C SER A 173 9.03 -26.21 -8.82
N LEU A 174 8.67 -25.52 -7.74
CA LEU A 174 9.61 -25.01 -6.73
C LEU A 174 10.30 -26.15 -5.97
N TYR A 175 9.58 -27.20 -5.60
CA TYR A 175 10.17 -28.37 -4.93
C TYR A 175 11.16 -29.07 -5.86
N ALA A 176 10.79 -29.28 -7.13
CA ALA A 176 11.69 -29.86 -8.12
C ALA A 176 12.95 -29.00 -8.34
N LEU A 177 12.79 -27.67 -8.37
CA LEU A 177 13.92 -26.74 -8.45
C LEU A 177 14.90 -26.98 -7.31
N PHE A 178 14.45 -26.97 -6.05
CA PHE A 178 15.35 -27.18 -4.92
C PHE A 178 15.90 -28.61 -4.82
N LYS A 179 15.14 -29.64 -5.19
CA LYS A 179 15.62 -31.04 -5.22
C LYS A 179 16.69 -31.30 -6.28
N SER A 180 16.66 -30.56 -7.38
CA SER A 180 17.55 -30.78 -8.52
C SER A 180 18.97 -30.26 -8.31
N ASN A 181 19.24 -29.60 -7.18
CA ASN A 181 20.54 -29.01 -6.86
C ASN A 181 20.81 -29.08 -5.34
N THR A 182 22.00 -28.67 -4.92
CA THR A 182 22.38 -28.61 -3.50
C THR A 182 22.15 -27.24 -2.89
N LEU A 183 21.63 -26.27 -3.65
CA LEU A 183 21.52 -24.86 -3.24
C LEU A 183 20.67 -24.70 -1.99
N TYR A 184 19.57 -25.44 -1.87
CA TYR A 184 18.70 -25.39 -0.69
C TYR A 184 19.48 -25.60 0.62
N LYS A 185 20.42 -26.55 0.61
CA LYS A 185 21.29 -26.83 1.75
C LYS A 185 22.49 -25.88 1.79
N ASP A 186 23.23 -25.76 0.70
CA ASP A 186 24.51 -25.06 0.66
C ASP A 186 24.38 -23.56 0.91
N SER A 187 23.30 -22.93 0.46
CA SER A 187 23.06 -21.49 0.72
C SER A 187 22.46 -21.23 2.11
N GLY A 188 22.18 -22.27 2.90
CA GLY A 188 21.55 -22.16 4.22
C GLY A 188 20.05 -21.90 4.22
N ILE A 189 19.35 -22.08 3.09
CA ILE A 189 17.89 -21.95 3.04
C ILE A 189 17.23 -23.02 3.92
N GLU A 190 17.71 -24.27 3.88
CA GLU A 190 17.23 -25.36 4.72
C GLU A 190 17.30 -24.98 6.21
N ALA A 191 18.45 -24.47 6.65
CA ALA A 191 18.66 -24.04 8.03
C ALA A 191 17.75 -22.88 8.42
N LEU A 192 17.53 -21.92 7.51
CA LEU A 192 16.61 -20.81 7.73
C LEU A 192 15.16 -21.29 7.84
N VAL A 193 14.70 -22.17 6.94
CA VAL A 193 13.34 -22.74 6.98
C VAL A 193 13.13 -23.50 8.27
N LYS A 194 14.07 -24.36 8.67
CA LYS A 194 14.01 -25.08 9.94
C LYS A 194 14.02 -24.13 11.13
N GLY A 195 14.86 -23.09 11.11
CA GLY A 195 14.92 -22.08 12.16
C GLY A 195 13.62 -21.29 12.31
N LEU A 196 12.96 -20.97 11.19
CA LEU A 196 11.63 -20.35 11.21
C LEU A 196 10.58 -21.28 11.82
N ILE A 197 10.56 -22.56 11.43
CA ILE A 197 9.63 -23.55 12.01
C ILE A 197 9.89 -23.71 13.51
N THR A 198 11.16 -23.90 13.91
CA THR A 198 11.56 -24.03 15.31
C THR A 198 11.15 -22.82 16.14
N ALA A 199 11.47 -21.60 15.68
CA ALA A 199 11.11 -20.38 16.41
C ALA A 199 9.59 -20.25 16.61
N HIS A 200 8.80 -20.59 15.59
CA HIS A 200 7.34 -20.62 15.71
C HIS A 200 6.87 -21.62 16.77
N ASP A 201 7.40 -22.85 16.71
CA ASP A 201 7.03 -23.91 17.65
C ASP A 201 7.39 -23.55 19.09
N GLU A 202 8.53 -22.89 19.31
CA GLU A 202 8.91 -22.36 20.62
C GLU A 202 7.94 -21.26 21.09
N ILE A 203 7.62 -20.28 20.23
CA ILE A 203 6.67 -19.19 20.56
C ILE A 203 5.29 -19.74 20.96
N GLU A 204 4.77 -20.75 20.24
CA GLU A 204 3.41 -21.24 20.46
C GLU A 204 3.32 -22.28 21.58
N ASN A 205 4.37 -23.08 21.82
CA ASN A 205 4.31 -24.21 22.75
C ASN A 205 5.09 -24.00 24.06
N ILE A 206 5.93 -22.95 24.17
CA ILE A 206 6.68 -22.64 25.39
C ILE A 206 6.16 -21.31 25.96
N GLU A 207 5.55 -21.37 27.14
CA GLU A 207 4.91 -20.20 27.79
C GLU A 207 5.89 -19.03 28.00
N GLU A 208 7.13 -19.34 28.39
CA GLU A 208 8.19 -18.35 28.59
C GLU A 208 8.58 -17.66 27.26
N SER A 209 8.81 -18.43 26.19
CA SER A 209 9.08 -17.87 24.86
C SER A 209 7.93 -17.02 24.37
N LYS A 210 6.68 -17.44 24.61
CA LYS A 210 5.48 -16.66 24.28
C LYS A 210 5.44 -15.33 25.01
N HIS A 211 5.77 -15.33 26.30
CA HIS A 211 5.84 -14.11 27.11
C HIS A 211 6.86 -13.12 26.55
N TYR A 212 8.10 -13.56 26.32
CA TYR A 212 9.16 -12.71 25.81
C TYR A 212 8.90 -12.23 24.38
N PHE A 213 8.32 -13.08 23.54
CA PHE A 213 7.94 -12.71 22.19
C PHE A 213 6.88 -11.60 22.16
N ASN A 214 5.91 -11.63 23.09
CA ASN A 214 4.94 -10.55 23.24
C ASN A 214 5.60 -9.22 23.66
N ASN A 215 6.70 -9.27 24.41
CA ASN A 215 7.49 -8.10 24.78
C ASN A 215 8.38 -7.60 23.62
N LEU A 216 8.85 -8.50 22.74
CA LEU A 216 9.65 -8.16 21.55
C LEU A 216 8.86 -7.31 20.55
N LYS A 217 7.60 -7.69 20.27
CA LYS A 217 6.78 -7.05 19.23
C LYS A 217 6.70 -5.52 19.32
N PRO A 218 6.31 -4.90 20.45
CA PRO A 218 6.25 -3.45 20.53
C PRO A 218 7.61 -2.79 20.28
N GLN A 219 8.71 -3.46 20.64
CA GLN A 219 10.05 -2.92 20.43
C GLN A 219 10.42 -2.87 18.94
N LEU A 220 9.99 -3.85 18.14
CA LEU A 220 10.28 -3.87 16.70
C LEU A 220 9.56 -2.77 15.91
N TYR A 221 8.53 -2.13 16.48
CA TYR A 221 7.74 -1.08 15.84
C TYR A 221 7.95 0.31 16.45
N ASP A 222 8.71 0.42 17.53
CA ASP A 222 9.14 1.70 18.08
C ASP A 222 10.44 2.14 17.37
N SER A 223 10.42 3.37 16.86
CA SER A 223 11.55 3.97 16.13
C SER A 223 12.63 4.57 17.04
N SER A 224 12.52 4.43 18.37
CA SER A 224 13.52 4.91 19.31
C SER A 224 14.76 4.02 19.33
N ASP A 225 15.96 4.61 19.44
CA ASP A 225 17.22 3.86 19.48
C ASP A 225 17.25 2.83 20.62
N ASN A 226 16.68 3.19 21.78
CA ASN A 226 16.56 2.29 22.93
C ASN A 226 15.76 1.02 22.61
N SER A 227 14.78 1.14 21.72
CA SER A 227 13.92 0.03 21.36
C SER A 227 14.63 -1.03 20.53
N TYR A 228 15.54 -0.62 19.64
CA TYR A 228 16.39 -1.56 18.92
C TYR A 228 17.27 -2.39 19.88
N TYR A 229 17.92 -1.75 20.85
CA TYR A 229 18.74 -2.43 21.84
C TYR A 229 17.92 -3.38 22.73
N GLU A 230 16.72 -2.97 23.14
CA GLU A 230 15.84 -3.81 23.94
C GLU A 230 15.31 -5.00 23.13
N ALA A 231 14.90 -4.79 21.88
CA ALA A 231 14.51 -5.89 20.98
C ALA A 231 15.65 -6.90 20.83
N ARG A 232 16.88 -6.40 20.71
CA ARG A 232 18.06 -7.25 20.60
C ARG A 232 18.33 -8.03 21.89
N ARG A 233 18.24 -7.37 23.04
CA ARG A 233 18.38 -8.00 24.36
C ARG A 233 17.35 -9.12 24.56
N ILE A 234 16.07 -8.85 24.28
CA ILE A 234 14.99 -9.85 24.40
C ILE A 234 15.31 -11.08 23.54
N VAL A 235 15.76 -10.90 22.30
CA VAL A 235 16.14 -12.03 21.45
C VAL A 235 17.33 -12.79 22.05
N ASP A 236 18.42 -12.10 22.33
CA ASP A 236 19.71 -12.71 22.65
C ASP A 236 19.71 -13.38 24.05
N GLU A 237 19.02 -12.78 25.01
CA GLU A 237 18.99 -13.23 26.42
C GLU A 237 17.76 -14.09 26.75
N ASP A 238 16.59 -13.74 26.22
CA ASP A 238 15.32 -14.31 26.71
C ASP A 238 14.69 -15.33 25.76
N LEU A 239 14.83 -15.14 24.44
CA LEU A 239 14.24 -16.05 23.43
C LEU A 239 15.22 -17.12 22.96
N THR A 240 16.52 -16.85 22.96
CA THR A 240 17.49 -17.74 22.32
C THR A 240 17.69 -19.04 23.12
N THR A 241 17.20 -20.16 22.58
CA THR A 241 17.42 -21.50 23.12
C THR A 241 18.66 -22.19 22.55
N SER A 242 19.10 -23.30 23.17
CA SER A 242 20.14 -24.16 22.59
C SER A 242 19.69 -24.82 21.29
N HIS A 243 18.39 -25.11 21.15
CA HIS A 243 17.83 -25.75 19.97
C HIS A 243 17.88 -24.83 18.75
N ILE A 244 17.42 -23.58 18.88
CA ILE A 244 17.50 -22.61 17.78
C ILE A 244 18.97 -22.26 17.44
N LYS A 245 19.87 -22.19 18.43
CA LYS A 245 21.31 -22.02 18.20
C LYS A 245 21.89 -23.15 17.36
N GLU A 246 21.49 -24.39 17.64
CA GLU A 246 21.96 -25.54 16.87
C GLU A 246 21.45 -25.50 15.43
N VAL A 247 20.15 -25.26 15.24
CA VAL A 247 19.52 -25.21 13.90
C VAL A 247 20.14 -24.11 13.04
N LEU A 248 20.42 -22.94 13.61
CA LEU A 248 20.98 -21.78 12.90
C LEU A 248 22.51 -21.69 12.96
N SER A 249 23.20 -22.67 13.51
CA SER A 249 24.66 -22.66 13.66
C SER A 249 25.40 -22.66 12.31
N ASP A 250 26.65 -22.17 12.30
CA ASP A 250 27.49 -22.08 11.10
C ASP A 250 27.69 -23.42 10.40
N LYS A 251 27.58 -24.56 11.09
CA LYS A 251 27.70 -25.89 10.48
C LYS A 251 26.60 -26.17 9.44
N ASN A 252 25.48 -25.46 9.52
CA ASN A 252 24.32 -25.61 8.63
C ASN A 252 24.28 -24.54 7.52
N TYR A 253 25.33 -23.73 7.41
CA TYR A 253 25.52 -22.73 6.35
C TYR A 253 26.85 -23.01 5.67
N ASN A 254 26.93 -22.89 4.34
CA ASN A 254 28.24 -22.99 3.70
C ASN A 254 29.03 -21.69 3.97
N ILE A 255 30.29 -21.85 4.39
CA ILE A 255 31.18 -20.73 4.68
C ILE A 255 31.91 -20.38 3.38
N TYR A 256 31.20 -19.70 2.48
CA TYR A 256 31.88 -19.03 1.38
C TYR A 256 32.74 -17.89 1.96
N SER A 257 33.97 -17.74 1.47
CA SER A 257 34.87 -16.68 1.93
C SER A 257 34.26 -15.31 1.69
N GLY A 258 33.94 -14.58 2.76
CA GLY A 258 33.29 -13.27 2.70
C GLY A 258 31.81 -13.25 3.11
N SER A 259 31.16 -14.43 3.21
CA SER A 259 29.75 -14.52 3.59
C SER A 259 29.58 -14.42 5.12
N ASN A 260 29.41 -13.21 5.65
CA ASN A 260 29.29 -12.95 7.08
C ASN A 260 27.82 -12.87 7.52
N SER A 261 27.23 -13.96 7.99
CA SER A 261 25.97 -13.88 8.77
C SER A 261 26.25 -14.43 10.15
N HIS A 262 26.18 -13.59 11.18
CA HIS A 262 26.46 -14.03 12.55
C HIS A 262 25.23 -14.74 13.14
N LEU A 263 25.44 -15.76 13.96
CA LEU A 263 24.38 -16.58 14.57
C LEU A 263 23.28 -15.71 15.21
N GLU A 264 23.69 -14.70 15.96
CA GLU A 264 22.82 -13.73 16.62
C GLU A 264 21.97 -12.89 15.63
N HIS A 265 22.48 -12.58 14.44
CA HIS A 265 21.67 -11.95 13.38
C HIS A 265 20.63 -12.92 12.81
N ARG A 266 21.01 -14.19 12.62
CA ARG A 266 20.09 -15.22 12.11
C ARG A 266 18.93 -15.45 13.08
N ILE A 267 19.23 -15.52 14.38
CA ILE A 267 18.21 -15.72 15.42
C ILE A 267 17.28 -14.51 15.51
N PHE A 268 17.83 -13.29 15.50
CA PHE A 268 17.01 -12.08 15.48
C PHE A 268 16.13 -11.98 14.25
N PHE A 269 16.63 -12.39 13.08
CA PHE A 269 15.85 -12.45 11.85
C PHE A 269 14.62 -13.36 12.00
N VAL A 270 14.76 -14.58 12.53
CA VAL A 270 13.62 -15.52 12.62
C VAL A 270 12.55 -15.05 13.61
N TYR A 271 12.91 -14.48 14.76
CA TYR A 271 11.91 -13.96 15.71
C TYR A 271 11.26 -12.67 15.20
N SER A 272 12.03 -11.76 14.59
CA SER A 272 11.44 -10.55 13.99
C SER A 272 10.55 -10.85 12.78
N PHE A 273 10.86 -11.91 12.03
CA PHE A 273 9.98 -12.44 10.99
C PHE A 273 8.61 -12.83 11.55
N TRP A 274 8.57 -13.63 12.62
CA TRP A 274 7.30 -14.05 13.22
C TRP A 274 6.52 -12.89 13.82
N ALA A 275 7.20 -11.93 14.46
CA ALA A 275 6.57 -10.72 14.99
C ALA A 275 5.81 -9.96 13.89
N ARG A 276 6.40 -9.91 12.69
CA ARG A 276 5.77 -9.34 11.51
C ARG A 276 4.59 -10.18 11.01
N ARG A 277 4.76 -11.49 10.83
CA ARG A 277 3.68 -12.37 10.34
C ARG A 277 2.46 -12.37 11.26
N GLN A 278 2.66 -12.34 12.57
CA GLN A 278 1.57 -12.21 13.53
C GLN A 278 0.87 -10.85 13.42
N THR A 279 1.62 -9.77 13.21
CA THR A 279 1.06 -8.42 13.01
C THR A 279 0.27 -8.31 11.70
N GLU A 280 0.66 -9.05 10.67
CA GLU A 280 -0.06 -9.16 9.40
C GLU A 280 -1.24 -10.15 9.45
N GLY A 281 -1.37 -10.93 10.53
CA GLY A 281 -2.43 -11.92 10.69
C GLY A 281 -2.29 -13.15 9.78
N ASN A 282 -1.08 -13.44 9.29
CA ASN A 282 -0.81 -14.51 8.32
C ASN A 282 0.18 -15.58 8.80
N GLN A 283 0.48 -15.61 10.11
CA GLN A 283 1.47 -16.54 10.65
C GLN A 283 1.12 -18.02 10.39
N ASP A 284 -0.14 -18.42 10.58
CA ASP A 284 -0.53 -19.83 10.51
C ASP A 284 -0.35 -20.40 9.10
N ILE A 285 -0.80 -19.67 8.08
CA ILE A 285 -0.66 -20.11 6.68
C ILE A 285 0.81 -20.15 6.25
N VAL A 286 1.62 -19.18 6.70
CA VAL A 286 3.06 -19.15 6.43
C VAL A 286 3.77 -20.33 7.10
N TYR A 287 3.42 -20.64 8.35
CA TYR A 287 3.95 -21.79 9.07
C TYR A 287 3.62 -23.11 8.36
N GLN A 288 2.38 -23.28 7.88
CA GLN A 288 2.03 -24.47 7.09
C GLN A 288 2.82 -24.58 5.78
N LEU A 289 3.00 -23.46 5.06
CA LEU A 289 3.80 -23.45 3.82
C LEU A 289 5.27 -23.78 4.07
N LEU A 290 5.86 -23.29 5.17
CA LEU A 290 7.23 -23.62 5.55
C LEU A 290 7.39 -25.11 5.86
N LYS A 291 6.44 -25.70 6.60
CA LYS A 291 6.43 -27.14 6.88
C LYS A 291 6.23 -27.97 5.62
N GLU A 292 5.35 -27.54 4.73
CA GLU A 292 5.13 -28.19 3.46
C GLU A 292 6.41 -28.17 2.62
N LEU A 293 7.11 -27.04 2.56
CA LEU A 293 8.39 -26.90 1.87
C LEU A 293 9.46 -27.82 2.47
N ASP A 294 9.65 -27.78 3.79
CA ASP A 294 10.65 -28.62 4.48
C ASP A 294 10.37 -30.11 4.24
N HIS A 295 9.13 -30.55 4.43
CA HIS A 295 8.74 -31.95 4.19
C HIS A 295 8.94 -32.39 2.75
N ASN A 296 8.67 -31.51 1.78
CA ASN A 296 8.75 -31.87 0.37
C ASN A 296 10.15 -31.74 -0.19
N VAL A 297 11.03 -30.88 0.32
CA VAL A 297 12.35 -30.58 -0.27
C VAL A 297 13.49 -31.23 0.49
N SER A 298 13.42 -31.28 1.83
CA SER A 298 14.48 -31.89 2.62
C SER A 298 14.62 -33.36 2.23
N PRO A 299 15.84 -33.86 2.02
CA PRO A 299 16.05 -35.25 1.63
C PRO A 299 15.40 -36.15 2.69
N ASN A 300 14.46 -36.99 2.26
CA ASN A 300 13.98 -38.08 3.12
C ASN A 300 15.22 -38.87 3.55
N LEU A 301 15.51 -38.87 4.84
CA LEU A 301 16.60 -39.64 5.46
C LEU A 301 16.40 -41.17 5.32
N GLU A 302 15.41 -41.62 4.56
CA GLU A 302 15.05 -43.03 4.36
C GLU A 302 15.57 -43.65 3.04
N GLU A 303 16.27 -42.90 2.17
CA GLU A 303 16.78 -43.43 0.89
C GLU A 303 18.31 -43.47 0.73
N TYR A 304 19.08 -43.53 1.83
CA TYR A 304 20.52 -43.86 1.79
C TYR A 304 20.91 -44.91 2.82
#